data_AF-A0A538C2B6-F1
#
_entry.id   AF-A0A538C2B6-F1
#
_cell.length_a   1.000
_cell.length_b   1.000
_cell.length_c   1.000
_cell.angle_alpha   90.00
_cell.angle_beta   90.00
_cell.angle_gamma   90.00
#
_symmetry.space_group_name_H-M   'P 1'
#
loop_
_entity.id
_entity.type
_entity.pdbx_description
1 polymer ?
#
loop_
_entity_poly.entity_id
_entity_poly.type
_entity_poly.pdbx_seq_one_letter_code
_entity_poly.pdbx_strand_id
1 'polypeptide(L)'
;MRTISKQVWTLLALAGAALALAPWALAASGGQAGFGFNGSEISGFPTGAAFLTGGGAYNPETGFVHAAGGFRCTAAVAQGPLAGCQAGQGVRWDTAELLAGTTFKCTGQASEAAKAAATGENTAVLLSDFYRAGDGIDESFTAQLIVSQDDIAPDIPGVQNVWIQGVGCGSAIVHFNSSN
;
A
#
# COMPACT_ATOMS: atom_id res chain seq x y z
N MET A 1 76.69 0.14 -16.03
CA MET A 1 75.64 0.97 -15.41
C MET A 1 75.14 0.23 -14.16
N ARG A 2 75.38 0.80 -12.96
CA ARG A 2 74.82 0.50 -11.62
C ARG A 2 74.61 -0.98 -11.20
N THR A 3 75.50 -1.63 -10.44
CA THR A 3 75.75 -1.59 -8.96
C THR A 3 74.87 -2.51 -8.09
N ILE A 4 75.57 -3.37 -7.31
CA ILE A 4 75.37 -3.75 -5.89
C ILE A 4 74.28 -4.81 -5.62
N SER A 5 74.63 -6.06 -5.20
CA SER A 5 74.91 -6.54 -3.82
C SER A 5 73.68 -6.44 -2.90
N LYS A 6 73.32 -7.33 -1.98
CA LYS A 6 73.84 -8.55 -1.32
C LYS A 6 72.66 -9.02 -0.42
N GLN A 7 72.79 -10.23 0.16
CA GLN A 7 72.19 -10.67 1.43
C GLN A 7 70.69 -10.97 1.42
N VAL A 8 70.31 -12.26 1.55
CA VAL A 8 70.13 -13.03 2.81
C VAL A 8 68.88 -12.54 3.57
N TRP A 9 68.26 -13.45 4.33
CA TRP A 9 67.30 -13.26 5.43
C TRP A 9 65.99 -14.05 5.27
N THR A 10 66.10 -15.26 5.82
CA THR A 10 65.17 -16.06 6.62
C THR A 10 63.83 -15.47 7.10
N LEU A 11 62.85 -16.39 7.16
CA LEU A 11 61.82 -16.64 8.18
C LEU A 11 60.42 -15.96 8.12
N LEU A 12 59.43 -16.86 8.03
CA LEU A 12 58.17 -16.98 8.77
C LEU A 12 57.30 -15.74 9.02
N ALA A 13 56.03 -15.82 8.58
CA ALA A 13 54.94 -15.09 9.21
C ALA A 13 53.67 -15.97 9.27
N LEU A 14 53.25 -16.27 10.50
CA LEU A 14 51.91 -16.76 10.83
C LEU A 14 50.86 -15.75 10.33
N ALA A 15 49.78 -16.22 9.72
CA ALA A 15 48.57 -15.42 9.54
C ALA A 15 47.42 -16.13 10.25
N GLY A 16 46.98 -15.52 11.36
CA GLY A 16 45.94 -16.02 12.24
C GLY A 16 44.56 -16.03 11.59
N ALA A 17 43.77 -17.04 11.96
CA ALA A 17 42.37 -17.13 11.64
C ALA A 17 41.59 -16.02 12.37
N ALA A 18 41.19 -14.99 11.64
CA ALA A 18 40.18 -14.05 12.11
C ALA A 18 38.81 -14.73 12.03
N LEU A 19 38.34 -15.28 13.16
CA LEU A 19 36.93 -15.62 13.35
C LEU A 19 36.14 -14.31 13.31
N ALA A 20 35.55 -14.02 12.15
CA ALA A 20 34.63 -12.92 11.98
C ALA A 20 33.40 -13.15 12.87
N LEU A 21 33.32 -12.41 13.97
CA LEU A 21 32.08 -12.17 14.70
C LEU A 21 31.18 -11.35 13.77
N ALA A 22 30.40 -12.02 12.93
CA ALA A 22 29.27 -11.37 12.28
C ALA A 22 28.24 -11.07 13.37
N PRO A 23 27.90 -9.80 13.65
CA PRO A 23 26.71 -9.54 14.43
C PRO A 23 25.53 -10.09 13.61
N TRP A 24 24.86 -11.11 14.13
CA TRP A 24 23.51 -11.40 13.69
C TRP A 24 22.70 -10.15 14.01
N ALA A 25 22.37 -9.38 12.98
CA ALA A 25 21.31 -8.40 13.12
C ALA A 25 20.08 -9.20 13.55
N LEU A 26 19.67 -9.03 14.80
CA LEU A 26 18.35 -9.41 15.23
C LEU A 26 17.41 -8.54 14.39
N ALA A 27 16.91 -9.09 13.29
CA ALA A 27 15.75 -8.51 12.63
C ALA A 27 14.66 -8.50 13.70
N ALA A 28 14.26 -7.31 14.14
CA ALA A 28 12.99 -7.18 14.82
C ALA A 28 11.96 -7.83 13.89
N SER A 29 11.20 -8.82 14.37
CA SER A 29 10.03 -9.24 13.61
C SER A 29 9.13 -8.01 13.58
N GLY A 30 9.14 -7.27 12.46
CA GLY A 30 8.30 -6.08 12.29
C GLY A 30 6.88 -6.49 12.65
N GLY A 31 6.34 -5.91 13.72
CA GLY A 31 4.98 -6.18 14.14
C GLY A 31 4.02 -5.88 12.99
N GLN A 32 2.83 -6.49 13.02
CA GLN A 32 1.80 -6.10 12.06
C GLN A 32 1.41 -4.63 12.33
N ALA A 33 1.41 -3.80 11.29
CA ALA A 33 0.86 -2.45 11.35
C ALA A 33 -0.67 -2.55 11.33
N GLY A 34 -1.32 -1.90 12.29
CA GLY A 34 -2.78 -1.79 12.34
C GLY A 34 -3.26 -0.51 11.68
N PHE A 35 -4.42 -0.54 11.03
CA PHE A 35 -5.06 0.67 10.53
C PHE A 35 -6.59 0.61 10.64
N GLY A 36 -7.21 1.78 10.68
CA GLY A 36 -8.65 1.96 10.61
C GLY A 36 -9.01 3.27 9.93
N PHE A 37 -10.09 3.29 9.17
CA PHE A 37 -10.50 4.47 8.42
C PHE A 37 -12.02 4.56 8.20
N ASN A 38 -12.46 5.80 7.91
CA ASN A 38 -13.81 6.11 7.46
C ASN A 38 -13.75 7.21 6.39
N GLY A 39 -13.97 6.84 5.13
CA GLY A 39 -14.10 7.73 3.98
C GLY A 39 -15.57 7.85 3.58
N SER A 40 -16.20 8.97 3.92
CA SER A 40 -17.63 9.17 3.68
C SER A 40 -17.97 9.42 2.20
N GLU A 41 -17.01 9.96 1.45
CA GLU A 41 -17.17 10.30 0.04
C GLU A 41 -15.82 10.17 -0.69
N ILE A 42 -15.75 9.20 -1.58
CA ILE A 42 -14.62 8.94 -2.48
C ILE A 42 -15.14 9.12 -3.89
N SER A 43 -14.60 10.09 -4.63
CA SER A 43 -15.05 10.43 -5.97
C SER A 43 -13.96 11.16 -6.75
N GLY A 44 -14.19 11.42 -8.03
CA GLY A 44 -13.30 12.24 -8.83
C GLY A 44 -13.24 11.80 -10.28
N PHE A 45 -13.40 10.50 -10.55
CA PHE A 45 -13.59 10.03 -11.92
C PHE A 45 -14.90 10.58 -12.52
N PRO A 46 -15.06 10.57 -13.86
CA PRO A 46 -16.21 11.19 -14.52
C PRO A 46 -17.58 10.69 -14.03
N THR A 47 -17.66 9.47 -13.50
CA THR A 47 -18.87 8.95 -12.85
C THR A 47 -18.52 8.24 -11.55
N GLY A 48 -19.51 8.04 -10.70
CA GLY A 48 -19.37 7.22 -9.51
C GLY A 48 -18.87 7.98 -8.30
N ALA A 49 -19.33 7.50 -7.15
CA ALA A 49 -18.87 7.90 -5.84
C ALA A 49 -19.10 6.72 -4.89
N ALA A 50 -18.26 6.60 -3.88
CA ALA A 50 -18.35 5.51 -2.92
C ALA A 50 -18.16 6.01 -1.49
N PHE A 51 -18.83 5.32 -0.58
CA PHE A 51 -18.57 5.29 0.85
C PHE A 51 -17.73 4.05 1.15
N LEU A 52 -16.70 4.21 1.99
CA LEU A 52 -15.82 3.12 2.39
C LEU A 52 -15.38 3.30 3.85
N THR A 53 -15.54 2.24 4.65
CA THR A 53 -14.97 2.14 6.00
C THR A 53 -14.18 0.86 6.11
N GLY A 54 -13.32 0.78 7.10
CA GLY A 54 -12.74 -0.50 7.48
C GLY A 54 -11.45 -0.33 8.24
N GLY A 55 -10.69 -1.40 8.23
CA GLY A 55 -9.43 -1.49 8.93
C GLY A 55 -8.94 -2.92 8.98
N GLY A 56 -7.80 -3.10 9.61
CA GLY A 56 -7.18 -4.40 9.72
C GLY A 56 -5.73 -4.30 10.11
N ALA A 57 -5.00 -5.35 9.78
CA ALA A 57 -3.57 -5.47 10.05
C ALA A 57 -2.84 -5.88 8.77
N TYR A 58 -1.64 -5.35 8.58
CA TYR A 58 -0.77 -5.69 7.44
C TYR A 58 0.70 -5.67 7.83
N ASN A 59 1.56 -6.28 7.02
CA ASN A 59 3.01 -6.22 7.18
C ASN A 59 3.67 -6.05 5.80
N PRO A 60 4.29 -4.89 5.52
CA PRO A 60 4.93 -4.59 4.23
C PRO A 60 6.07 -5.56 3.85
N GLU A 61 6.78 -6.12 4.83
CA GLU A 61 7.95 -6.97 4.60
C GLU A 61 7.56 -8.40 4.18
N THR A 62 6.45 -8.90 4.73
CA THR A 62 5.98 -10.28 4.52
C THR A 62 4.85 -10.39 3.51
N GLY A 63 4.20 -9.27 3.16
CA GLY A 63 2.99 -9.27 2.33
C GLY A 63 1.71 -9.67 3.07
N PHE A 64 1.78 -9.90 4.39
CA PHE A 64 0.61 -10.23 5.20
C PHE A 64 -0.43 -9.10 5.15
N VAL A 65 -1.70 -9.45 4.98
CA VAL A 65 -2.83 -8.54 5.19
C VAL A 65 -4.09 -9.29 5.57
N HIS A 66 -4.79 -8.75 6.56
CA HIS A 66 -6.20 -9.04 6.82
C HIS A 66 -6.89 -7.73 7.18
N ALA A 67 -7.61 -7.20 6.20
CA ALA A 67 -8.42 -6.00 6.33
C ALA A 67 -9.74 -6.16 5.58
N ALA A 68 -10.77 -5.53 6.11
CA ALA A 68 -12.12 -5.56 5.56
C ALA A 68 -12.93 -4.37 6.09
N GLY A 69 -14.13 -4.18 5.55
CA GLY A 69 -15.06 -3.22 6.10
C GLY A 69 -16.31 -3.00 5.27
N GLY A 70 -16.95 -1.85 5.47
CA GLY A 70 -18.18 -1.47 4.78
C GLY A 70 -17.89 -0.79 3.45
N PHE A 71 -18.70 -1.10 2.44
CA PHE A 71 -18.62 -0.50 1.11
C PHE A 71 -20.02 -0.18 0.61
N ARG A 72 -20.17 0.97 -0.04
CA ARG A 72 -21.39 1.32 -0.80
C ARG A 72 -21.08 2.30 -1.91
N CYS A 73 -21.56 2.06 -3.12
CA CYS A 73 -21.61 3.09 -4.16
C CYS A 73 -22.70 4.09 -3.82
N THR A 74 -22.33 5.35 -3.62
CA THR A 74 -23.27 6.47 -3.38
C THR A 74 -23.75 7.08 -4.69
N ALA A 75 -23.01 6.90 -5.78
CA ALA A 75 -23.43 7.17 -7.16
C ALA A 75 -23.00 6.02 -8.09
N ALA A 76 -23.70 5.87 -9.23
CA ALA A 76 -23.41 4.79 -10.17
C ALA A 76 -22.02 4.93 -10.79
N VAL A 77 -21.24 3.85 -10.80
CA VAL A 77 -19.91 3.78 -11.39
C VAL A 77 -20.01 3.16 -12.78
N ALA A 78 -19.56 3.88 -13.80
CA ALA A 78 -19.62 3.45 -15.21
C ALA A 78 -18.25 3.14 -15.83
N GLN A 79 -17.17 3.21 -15.05
CA GLN A 79 -15.82 2.95 -15.53
C GLN A 79 -14.98 2.16 -14.53
N GLY A 80 -13.88 1.59 -15.03
CA GLY A 80 -12.92 0.87 -14.22
C GLY A 80 -13.50 -0.43 -13.65
N PRO A 81 -12.83 -1.00 -12.64
CA PRO A 81 -13.19 -2.32 -12.13
C PRO A 81 -14.54 -2.37 -11.40
N LEU A 82 -15.02 -1.23 -10.88
CA LEU A 82 -16.33 -1.11 -10.22
C LEU A 82 -17.48 -0.80 -11.20
N ALA A 83 -17.23 -0.83 -12.52
CA ALA A 83 -18.26 -0.54 -13.51
C ALA A 83 -19.48 -1.46 -13.33
N GLY A 84 -20.66 -0.85 -13.19
CA GLY A 84 -21.91 -1.56 -12.94
C GLY A 84 -22.39 -1.52 -11.49
N CYS A 85 -21.57 -1.01 -10.56
CA CYS A 85 -22.03 -0.71 -9.20
C CYS A 85 -23.01 0.47 -9.20
N GLN A 86 -24.27 0.22 -8.86
CA GLN A 86 -25.33 1.25 -8.86
C GLN A 86 -25.39 2.00 -7.53
N ALA A 87 -25.96 3.21 -7.55
CA ALA A 87 -26.21 3.97 -6.32
C ALA A 87 -27.02 3.14 -5.31
N GLY A 88 -26.56 3.12 -4.06
CA GLY A 88 -27.14 2.35 -2.98
C GLY A 88 -26.66 0.90 -2.88
N GLN A 89 -25.98 0.35 -3.90
CA GLN A 89 -25.41 -1.00 -3.87
C GLN A 89 -24.07 -1.05 -3.12
N GLY A 90 -23.69 -2.24 -2.71
CA GLY A 90 -22.49 -2.50 -1.90
C GLY A 90 -22.87 -2.84 -0.46
N VAL A 91 -22.15 -3.80 0.12
CA VAL A 91 -22.31 -4.20 1.53
C VAL A 91 -20.99 -4.29 2.27
N ARG A 92 -19.97 -4.87 1.65
CA ARG A 92 -18.66 -5.08 2.27
C ARG A 92 -17.56 -5.11 1.23
N TRP A 93 -16.34 -5.04 1.73
CA TRP A 93 -15.12 -5.37 0.99
C TRP A 93 -14.17 -6.14 1.91
N ASP A 94 -13.25 -6.89 1.32
CA ASP A 94 -12.11 -7.46 2.01
C ASP A 94 -10.87 -7.52 1.10
N THR A 95 -9.74 -7.82 1.72
CA THR A 95 -8.43 -7.80 1.08
C THR A 95 -8.12 -9.11 0.41
N ALA A 96 -7.80 -9.04 -0.89
CA ALA A 96 -7.24 -10.15 -1.64
C ALA A 96 -5.71 -10.19 -1.48
N GLU A 97 -5.05 -9.02 -1.53
CA GLU A 97 -3.57 -8.94 -1.51
C GLU A 97 -3.08 -7.59 -0.97
N LEU A 98 -1.92 -7.60 -0.30
CA LEU A 98 -1.13 -6.40 -0.01
C LEU A 98 -0.18 -6.13 -1.18
N LEU A 99 -0.35 -5.00 -1.86
CA LEU A 99 0.51 -4.62 -2.98
C LEU A 99 1.71 -3.84 -2.47
N ALA A 100 2.89 -4.03 -3.07
CA ALA A 100 4.07 -3.22 -2.74
C ALA A 100 3.86 -1.72 -3.08
N GLY A 101 3.03 -1.44 -4.08
CA GLY A 101 2.66 -0.10 -4.49
C GLY A 101 1.83 -0.11 -5.76
N THR A 102 1.39 1.07 -6.18
CA THR A 102 0.62 1.26 -7.40
C THR A 102 0.79 2.66 -7.97
N THR A 103 0.38 2.83 -9.23
CA THR A 103 0.18 4.14 -9.84
C THR A 103 -1.30 4.47 -9.91
N PHE A 104 -1.68 5.70 -9.57
CA PHE A 104 -3.07 6.10 -9.49
C PHE A 104 -3.32 7.53 -10.02
N LYS A 105 -4.60 7.85 -10.17
CA LYS A 105 -5.15 9.17 -10.51
C LYS A 105 -6.37 9.40 -9.64
N CYS A 106 -6.61 10.65 -9.23
CA CYS A 106 -7.79 11.00 -8.44
C CYS A 106 -9.01 11.31 -9.31
N THR A 107 -8.79 11.91 -10.48
CA THR A 107 -9.87 12.44 -11.33
C THR A 107 -10.12 11.62 -12.60
N GLY A 108 -9.20 10.72 -12.94
CA GLY A 108 -9.25 9.96 -14.20
C GLY A 108 -9.07 10.81 -15.45
N GLN A 109 -8.81 12.12 -15.34
CA GLN A 109 -8.57 12.97 -16.49
C GLN A 109 -7.30 12.55 -17.23
N ALA A 110 -7.35 12.63 -18.57
CA ALA A 110 -6.20 12.31 -19.42
C ALA A 110 -4.99 13.21 -19.10
N SER A 111 -5.25 14.48 -18.82
CA SER A 111 -4.26 15.50 -18.44
C SER A 111 -3.72 15.37 -17.03
N GLU A 112 -4.38 14.61 -16.14
CA GLU A 112 -3.85 14.38 -14.79
C GLU A 112 -2.60 13.50 -14.90
N ALA A 113 -1.48 13.95 -14.32
CA ALA A 113 -0.28 13.14 -14.19
C ALA A 113 -0.55 11.97 -13.23
N ALA A 114 -0.10 10.77 -13.59
CA ALA A 114 -0.17 9.63 -12.70
C ALA A 114 0.73 9.85 -11.47
N LYS A 115 0.22 9.48 -10.31
CA LYS A 115 0.89 9.53 -9.01
C LYS A 115 1.30 8.12 -8.61
N ALA A 116 2.23 8.00 -7.68
CA ALA A 116 2.65 6.72 -7.13
C ALA A 116 2.37 6.66 -5.63
N ALA A 117 1.89 5.52 -5.16
CA ALA A 117 1.79 5.19 -3.74
C ALA A 117 2.51 3.86 -3.50
N ALA A 118 3.23 3.77 -2.39
CA ALA A 118 3.89 2.54 -1.97
C ALA A 118 3.36 2.13 -0.59
N THR A 119 3.26 0.82 -0.37
CA THR A 119 2.93 0.31 0.96
C THR A 119 4.12 0.55 1.89
N GLY A 120 3.83 1.07 3.08
CA GLY A 120 4.81 1.38 4.12
C GLY A 120 4.15 1.43 5.48
N GLU A 121 4.78 2.05 6.47
CA GLU A 121 4.28 2.10 7.85
C GLU A 121 2.93 2.84 7.98
N ASN A 122 2.68 3.84 7.12
CA ASN A 122 1.54 4.75 7.23
C ASN A 122 0.65 4.75 5.97
N THR A 123 0.89 3.82 5.06
CA THR A 123 0.16 3.69 3.80
C THR A 123 -0.02 2.21 3.47
N ALA A 124 -1.26 1.81 3.24
CA ALA A 124 -1.60 0.48 2.77
C ALA A 124 -2.13 0.57 1.34
N VAL A 125 -1.47 -0.12 0.41
CA VAL A 125 -1.94 -0.32 -0.97
C VAL A 125 -2.46 -1.74 -1.09
N LEU A 126 -3.74 -1.87 -1.41
CA LEU A 126 -4.49 -3.11 -1.30
C LEU A 126 -5.08 -3.49 -2.66
N LEU A 127 -5.07 -4.78 -2.99
CA LEU A 127 -6.05 -5.35 -3.91
C LEU A 127 -7.23 -5.81 -3.06
N SER A 128 -8.43 -5.39 -3.41
CA SER A 128 -9.62 -5.63 -2.62
C SER A 128 -10.77 -6.13 -3.46
N ASP A 129 -11.52 -7.04 -2.88
CA ASP A 129 -12.77 -7.53 -3.43
C ASP A 129 -13.95 -6.80 -2.79
N PHE A 130 -14.91 -6.44 -3.61
CA PHE A 130 -16.08 -5.64 -3.25
C PHE A 130 -17.35 -6.41 -3.58
N TYR A 131 -18.33 -6.35 -2.67
CA TYR A 131 -19.52 -7.18 -2.73
C TYR A 131 -20.77 -6.33 -2.76
N ARG A 132 -21.66 -6.60 -3.72
CA ARG A 132 -23.03 -6.08 -3.74
C ARG A 132 -23.93 -6.90 -2.83
N ALA A 133 -25.01 -6.28 -2.36
CA ALA A 133 -26.07 -7.00 -1.67
C ALA A 133 -26.68 -8.03 -2.64
N GLY A 134 -26.77 -9.29 -2.21
CA GLY A 134 -27.39 -10.37 -2.99
C GLY A 134 -26.40 -11.30 -3.71
N ASP A 135 -25.15 -10.87 -3.90
CA ASP A 135 -24.10 -11.69 -4.55
C ASP A 135 -23.44 -12.67 -3.55
N GLY A 136 -23.83 -12.61 -2.26
CA GLY A 136 -23.42 -13.59 -1.25
C GLY A 136 -21.92 -13.51 -0.90
N ILE A 137 -21.23 -14.63 -1.11
CA ILE A 137 -19.77 -14.73 -0.92
C ILE A 137 -19.00 -14.57 -2.22
N ASP A 138 -19.69 -14.46 -3.36
CA ASP A 138 -19.04 -14.28 -4.65
C ASP A 138 -18.69 -12.79 -4.83
N GLU A 139 -17.43 -12.53 -5.17
CA GLU A 139 -16.91 -11.18 -5.38
C GLU A 139 -17.63 -10.51 -6.56
N SER A 140 -18.19 -9.33 -6.34
CA SER A 140 -18.83 -8.57 -7.43
C SER A 140 -17.80 -7.83 -8.27
N PHE A 141 -16.75 -7.31 -7.63
CA PHE A 141 -15.69 -6.52 -8.25
C PHE A 141 -14.37 -6.72 -7.53
N THR A 142 -13.26 -6.63 -8.26
CA THR A 142 -11.91 -6.59 -7.69
C THR A 142 -11.23 -5.31 -8.13
N ALA A 143 -10.75 -4.50 -7.20
CA ALA A 143 -10.14 -3.20 -7.48
C ALA A 143 -9.06 -2.85 -6.47
N GLN A 144 -8.16 -1.95 -6.85
CA GLN A 144 -7.16 -1.45 -5.92
C GLN A 144 -7.71 -0.36 -5.01
N LEU A 145 -7.20 -0.33 -3.78
CA LEU A 145 -7.55 0.59 -2.71
C LEU A 145 -6.26 1.14 -2.08
N ILE A 146 -6.19 2.45 -1.83
CA ILE A 146 -5.13 3.06 -1.04
C ILE A 146 -5.77 3.67 0.21
N VAL A 147 -5.18 3.42 1.37
CA VAL A 147 -5.47 4.11 2.63
C VAL A 147 -4.16 4.66 3.17
N SER A 148 -4.12 5.93 3.52
CA SER A 148 -2.91 6.60 3.98
C SER A 148 -3.20 7.50 5.17
N GLN A 149 -2.22 7.67 6.06
CA GLN A 149 -2.28 8.70 7.08
C GLN A 149 -2.06 10.09 6.48
N ASP A 150 -1.15 10.16 5.49
CA ASP A 150 -0.75 11.39 4.81
C ASP A 150 -1.51 11.60 3.49
N ASP A 151 -1.49 12.83 2.99
CA ASP A 151 -2.09 13.20 1.70
C ASP A 151 -1.29 12.58 0.53
N ILE A 152 -1.95 11.71 -0.24
CA ILE A 152 -1.37 11.01 -1.38
C ILE A 152 -1.41 11.86 -2.67
N ALA A 153 -2.16 12.96 -2.69
CA ALA A 153 -2.30 13.83 -3.86
C ALA A 153 -2.29 15.32 -3.48
N PRO A 154 -1.15 15.84 -2.95
CA PRO A 154 -1.05 17.20 -2.43
C PRO A 154 -1.16 18.30 -3.49
N ASP A 155 -1.13 17.96 -4.79
CA ASP A 155 -1.43 18.85 -5.91
C ASP A 155 -2.94 19.13 -6.08
N ILE A 156 -3.79 18.37 -5.39
CA ILE A 156 -5.25 18.53 -5.42
C ILE A 156 -5.71 19.20 -4.12
N PRO A 157 -6.60 20.21 -4.17
CA PRO A 157 -7.08 20.87 -2.96
C PRO A 157 -7.76 19.91 -1.97
N GLY A 158 -7.41 20.05 -0.69
CA GLY A 158 -7.93 19.22 0.39
C GLY A 158 -7.15 17.91 0.57
N VAL A 159 -7.37 17.21 1.69
CA VAL A 159 -6.62 15.99 2.00
C VAL A 159 -7.16 14.81 1.19
N GLN A 160 -6.30 14.19 0.40
CA GLN A 160 -6.60 12.95 -0.32
C GLN A 160 -5.87 11.80 0.40
N ASN A 161 -6.54 11.05 1.25
CA ASN A 161 -5.88 9.98 2.03
C ASN A 161 -6.61 8.63 1.97
N VAL A 162 -7.59 8.53 1.06
CA VAL A 162 -8.18 7.28 0.59
C VAL A 162 -8.41 7.35 -0.92
N TRP A 163 -8.30 6.22 -1.61
CA TRP A 163 -8.55 6.12 -3.05
C TRP A 163 -9.09 4.75 -3.44
N ILE A 164 -10.02 4.71 -4.40
CA ILE A 164 -10.52 3.47 -5.02
C ILE A 164 -10.29 3.54 -6.54
N GLN A 165 -9.72 2.48 -7.11
CA GLN A 165 -9.45 2.38 -8.54
C GLN A 165 -10.71 2.57 -9.39
N GLY A 166 -10.67 3.58 -10.26
CA GLY A 166 -11.76 3.92 -11.17
C GLY A 166 -12.88 4.75 -10.54
N VAL A 167 -12.81 5.07 -9.24
CA VAL A 167 -13.77 5.97 -8.56
C VAL A 167 -13.11 7.30 -8.24
N GLY A 168 -11.92 7.31 -7.65
CA GLY A 168 -11.16 8.53 -7.37
C GLY A 168 -10.63 8.60 -5.95
N CYS A 169 -10.29 9.81 -5.53
CA CYS A 169 -9.72 10.11 -4.22
C CYS A 169 -10.78 10.65 -3.26
N GLY A 170 -10.48 10.64 -1.97
CA GLY A 170 -11.33 11.25 -0.97
C GLY A 170 -10.56 11.54 0.30
N SER A 171 -11.21 12.29 1.18
CA SER A 171 -10.77 12.46 2.55
C SER A 171 -11.42 11.41 3.45
N ALA A 172 -10.62 10.81 4.31
CA ALA A 172 -11.01 9.90 5.34
C ALA A 172 -10.41 10.32 6.69
N ILE A 173 -11.13 9.98 7.77
CA ILE A 173 -10.53 9.92 9.10
C ILE A 173 -9.74 8.63 9.14
N VAL A 174 -8.42 8.71 9.36
CA VAL A 174 -7.52 7.56 9.28
C VAL A 174 -6.63 7.48 10.52
N HIS A 175 -6.43 6.27 11.03
CA HIS A 175 -5.53 5.98 12.13
C HIS A 175 -4.66 4.78 11.76
N PHE A 176 -3.34 4.94 11.87
CA PHE A 176 -2.36 3.86 11.82
C PHE A 176 -1.74 3.67 13.21
N ASN A 177 -1.47 2.43 13.57
CA ASN A 177 -0.67 2.06 14.73
C ASN A 177 0.43 1.11 14.27
N SER A 178 1.64 1.65 14.10
CA SER A 178 2.84 0.88 13.80
C SER A 178 3.61 0.59 15.09
N SER A 179 4.09 -0.65 15.22
CA SER A 179 5.01 -1.04 16.29
C SER A 179 6.41 -0.69 15.83
N ASN A 180 6.99 0.39 16.37
CA ASN A 180 8.38 0.77 16.09
C ASN A 180 9.34 -0.17 16.84
#